data_AF-A0A8T2IRY2-F1
#
_entry.id   AF-A0A8T2IRY2-F1
#
_cell.length_a   1.000
_cell.length_b   1.000
_cell.length_c   1.000
_cell.angle_alpha   90.00
_cell.angle_beta   90.00
_cell.angle_gamma   90.00
#
_symmetry.space_group_name_H-M   'P 1'
#
loop_
_entity.id
_entity.type
_entity.pdbx_description
1 polymer ?
#
loop_
_entity_poly.entity_id
_entity_poly.type
_entity_poly.pdbx_seq_one_letter_code
_entity_poly.pdbx_strand_id
1 'polypeptide(L)'
;MAVKIFFPTSCSAAENGLLIGRWMADHRSAVILAVLHFPFIPGNVKCYLAQLQQSTGLNLSVLGTWSYWKAEKDEKMQTFFDDLSSIFNHQPWLRIVRDTSSKFWDCNIERSGSEDQEEVILLYCDQRKLMLSELHFVTEKSEIASVFNTVAKSRPLFSLDKYDEGPVKLTHWQSDGMEASIIVELAKHVSFPLCTFLSLFASLLTNFFSARILSGKPLSFLWSKLSTCEQLGKRLEHLRLVTSTERAKDHTQFMRKSNTFVSLLLDMVLGVLLISWLYRENRIGQLANILLPVADRVALELQELLQWLMGAPAGLKMNKALDEVLGRFFMYHIHLWISYIRLMSPFIESILWYIGLSACLGLSLALSILSDIIALLTFHIYCFYVYGAR
;
A
#
# COMPACT_ATOMS: atom_id res chain seq x y z
N MET A 1 -13.01 -19.45 -49.37
CA MET A 1 -11.87 -19.75 -48.47
C MET A 1 -11.96 -18.79 -47.31
N ALA A 2 -12.09 -19.31 -46.09
CA ALA A 2 -12.32 -18.49 -44.91
C ALA A 2 -11.09 -17.66 -44.49
N VAL A 3 -11.31 -16.46 -43.97
CA VAL A 3 -10.26 -15.62 -43.35
C VAL A 3 -10.10 -16.04 -41.90
N LYS A 4 -8.86 -16.32 -41.47
CA LYS A 4 -8.57 -16.70 -40.08
C LYS A 4 -8.04 -15.53 -39.28
N ILE A 5 -8.66 -15.23 -38.15
CA ILE A 5 -8.26 -14.13 -37.26
C ILE A 5 -7.80 -14.73 -35.94
N PHE A 6 -6.51 -14.64 -35.65
CA PHE A 6 -5.92 -15.03 -34.37
C PHE A 6 -6.10 -13.88 -33.37
N PHE A 7 -7.09 -14.02 -32.49
CA PHE A 7 -7.50 -12.99 -31.55
C PHE A 7 -7.05 -13.32 -30.12
N PRO A 8 -6.27 -12.44 -29.46
CA PRO A 8 -5.89 -12.61 -28.06
C PRO A 8 -7.09 -12.55 -27.11
N THR A 9 -7.18 -13.51 -26.20
CA THR A 9 -8.22 -13.47 -25.15
C THR A 9 -8.13 -12.22 -24.27
N SER A 10 -6.93 -11.71 -24.02
CA SER A 10 -6.67 -10.47 -23.29
C SER A 10 -7.34 -9.23 -23.90
N CYS A 11 -7.40 -9.16 -25.23
CA CYS A 11 -7.98 -8.03 -25.97
C CYS A 11 -9.51 -7.98 -25.88
N SER A 12 -10.16 -9.08 -25.47
CA SER A 12 -11.63 -9.13 -25.32
C SER A 12 -12.17 -8.34 -24.12
N ALA A 13 -11.28 -7.92 -23.21
CA ALA A 13 -11.61 -7.06 -22.07
C ALA A 13 -11.61 -5.57 -22.42
N ALA A 14 -11.10 -5.19 -23.60
CA ALA A 14 -11.12 -3.81 -24.05
C ALA A 14 -12.55 -3.37 -24.39
N GLU A 15 -12.92 -2.14 -24.01
CA GLU A 15 -14.21 -1.56 -24.38
C GLU A 15 -14.23 -1.21 -25.88
N ASN A 16 -13.42 -0.26 -26.31
CA ASN A 16 -13.36 0.19 -27.71
C ASN A 16 -11.91 0.56 -28.10
N GLY A 17 -11.52 0.33 -29.35
CA GLY A 17 -10.16 0.65 -29.78
C GLY A 17 -9.79 0.27 -31.22
N LEU A 18 -8.52 0.49 -31.57
CA LEU A 18 -7.92 0.07 -32.83
C LEU A 18 -7.18 -1.26 -32.66
N LEU A 19 -7.33 -2.17 -33.62
CA LEU A 19 -6.64 -3.45 -33.67
C LEU A 19 -5.24 -3.28 -34.26
N ILE A 20 -4.22 -3.55 -33.46
CA ILE A 20 -2.82 -3.58 -33.90
C ILE A 20 -2.42 -5.03 -34.13
N GLY A 21 -1.81 -5.29 -35.29
CA GLY A 21 -1.39 -6.63 -35.64
C GLY A 21 -0.62 -6.69 -36.94
N ARG A 22 -0.62 -7.89 -37.52
CA ARG A 22 -0.01 -8.16 -38.83
C ARG A 22 -0.98 -8.92 -39.71
N TRP A 23 -1.14 -8.44 -40.94
CA TRP A 23 -1.82 -9.18 -42.00
C TRP A 23 -0.82 -10.08 -42.73
N MET A 24 -1.16 -11.37 -42.87
CA MET A 24 -0.36 -12.35 -43.61
C MET A 24 -1.08 -12.72 -44.91
N ALA A 25 -0.71 -12.05 -46.01
CA ALA A 25 -1.33 -12.26 -47.31
C ALA A 25 -1.20 -13.70 -47.82
N ASP A 26 -0.05 -14.35 -47.57
CA ASP A 26 0.26 -15.72 -48.01
C ASP A 26 -0.74 -16.77 -47.48
N HIS A 27 -1.33 -16.52 -46.30
CA HIS A 27 -2.23 -17.46 -45.64
C HIS A 27 -3.66 -16.94 -45.48
N ARG A 28 -3.94 -15.70 -45.91
CA ARG A 28 -5.20 -14.97 -45.63
C ARG A 28 -5.54 -14.97 -44.13
N SER A 29 -4.54 -14.71 -43.30
CA SER A 29 -4.68 -14.73 -41.84
C SER A 29 -4.24 -13.42 -41.20
N ALA A 30 -4.99 -12.98 -40.19
CA ALA A 30 -4.67 -11.81 -39.38
C ALA A 30 -4.22 -12.23 -37.99
N VAL A 31 -3.09 -11.69 -37.52
CA VAL A 31 -2.62 -11.88 -36.14
C VAL A 31 -2.77 -10.58 -35.40
N ILE A 32 -3.68 -10.56 -34.43
CA ILE A 32 -3.91 -9.40 -33.57
C ILE A 32 -3.00 -9.52 -32.35
N LEU A 33 -2.33 -8.42 -32.00
CA LEU A 33 -1.34 -8.38 -30.92
C LEU A 33 -1.82 -7.51 -29.75
N ALA A 34 -2.49 -6.40 -30.04
CA ALA A 34 -3.04 -5.50 -29.03
C ALA A 34 -4.26 -4.73 -29.55
N VAL A 35 -5.08 -4.25 -28.62
CA VAL A 35 -6.11 -3.24 -28.86
C VAL A 35 -5.64 -1.91 -28.28
N LEU A 36 -5.69 -0.84 -29.08
CA LEU A 36 -5.28 0.50 -28.72
C LEU A 36 -6.48 1.33 -28.28
N HIS A 37 -6.41 1.92 -27.08
CA HIS A 37 -7.51 2.66 -26.47
C HIS A 37 -7.52 4.14 -26.80
N PHE A 38 -8.72 4.71 -26.80
CA PHE A 38 -8.93 6.14 -26.79
C PHE A 38 -8.60 6.78 -25.43
N PRO A 39 -8.13 8.04 -25.41
CA PRO A 39 -7.81 8.90 -26.56
C PRO A 39 -6.40 8.66 -27.10
N PHE A 40 -6.20 8.84 -28.41
CA PHE A 40 -4.88 8.80 -29.06
C PHE A 40 -4.79 9.80 -30.21
N ILE A 41 -3.56 10.16 -30.59
CA ILE A 41 -3.28 11.01 -31.74
C ILE A 41 -2.78 10.11 -32.89
N PRO A 42 -3.43 10.07 -34.07
CA PRO A 42 -3.03 9.18 -35.17
C PRO A 42 -1.56 9.31 -35.59
N GLY A 43 -0.99 10.52 -35.53
CA GLY A 43 0.43 10.75 -35.78
C GLY A 43 1.35 10.00 -34.81
N ASN A 44 1.02 10.01 -33.51
CA ASN A 44 1.78 9.27 -32.50
C ASN A 44 1.68 7.76 -32.72
N VAL A 45 0.51 7.27 -33.12
CA VAL A 45 0.31 5.84 -33.44
C VAL A 45 1.19 5.43 -34.63
N LYS A 46 1.23 6.23 -35.70
CA LYS A 46 2.09 5.97 -36.86
C LYS A 46 3.58 5.97 -36.49
N CYS A 47 4.04 6.96 -35.71
CA CYS A 47 5.41 7.01 -35.22
C CYS A 47 5.77 5.79 -34.35
N TYR A 48 4.86 5.39 -33.44
CA TYR A 48 5.05 4.24 -32.57
C TYR A 48 5.14 2.93 -33.37
N LEU A 49 4.26 2.72 -34.35
CA LEU A 49 4.30 1.56 -35.24
C LEU A 49 5.58 1.51 -36.07
N ALA A 50 6.07 2.65 -36.56
CA ALA A 50 7.34 2.72 -37.30
C ALA A 50 8.54 2.31 -36.43
N GLN A 51 8.57 2.75 -35.16
CA GLN A 51 9.60 2.34 -34.18
C GLN A 51 9.53 0.84 -33.88
N LEU A 52 8.33 0.29 -33.72
CA LEU A 52 8.13 -1.15 -33.52
C LEU A 52 8.53 -1.95 -34.75
N GLN A 53 8.22 -1.48 -35.95
CA GLN A 53 8.62 -2.14 -37.19
C GLN A 53 10.15 -2.16 -37.34
N GLN A 54 10.84 -1.08 -36.99
CA GLN A 54 12.30 -1.01 -37.02
C GLN A 54 12.95 -1.98 -36.01
N SER A 55 12.38 -2.13 -34.82
CA SER A 55 12.93 -3.00 -33.76
C SER A 55 12.60 -4.48 -33.94
N THR A 56 11.40 -4.80 -34.44
CA THR A 56 10.92 -6.20 -34.58
C THR A 56 11.19 -6.78 -35.97
N GLY A 57 11.42 -5.93 -36.98
CA GLY A 57 11.53 -6.33 -38.38
C GLY A 57 10.21 -6.88 -38.96
N LEU A 58 9.09 -6.67 -38.27
CA LEU A 58 7.76 -7.10 -38.69
C LEU A 58 6.97 -5.92 -39.27
N ASN A 59 6.19 -6.18 -40.32
CA ASN A 59 5.26 -5.20 -40.86
C ASN A 59 4.00 -5.14 -39.98
N LEU A 60 4.05 -4.32 -38.93
CA LEU A 60 2.94 -4.11 -37.99
C LEU A 60 2.09 -2.92 -38.45
N SER A 61 0.78 -3.13 -38.51
CA SER A 61 -0.18 -2.13 -38.98
C SER A 61 -1.43 -2.10 -38.10
N VAL A 62 -2.21 -1.03 -38.25
CA VAL A 62 -3.59 -1.00 -37.76
C VAL A 62 -4.43 -1.83 -38.73
N LEU A 63 -4.98 -2.94 -38.24
CA LEU A 63 -5.77 -3.88 -39.05
C LEU A 63 -7.26 -3.53 -39.09
N GLY A 64 -7.74 -2.76 -38.13
CA GLY A 64 -9.14 -2.42 -38.04
C GLY A 64 -9.60 -1.91 -36.69
N THR A 65 -10.89 -2.05 -36.40
CA THR A 65 -11.56 -1.52 -35.21
C THR A 65 -12.16 -2.64 -34.36
N TRP A 66 -12.07 -2.45 -33.05
CA TRP A 66 -12.72 -3.26 -32.03
C TRP A 66 -13.74 -2.40 -31.31
N SER A 67 -14.98 -2.89 -31.24
CA SER A 67 -16.03 -2.23 -30.47
C SER A 67 -16.86 -3.19 -29.64
N TYR A 68 -17.07 -2.82 -28.39
CA TYR A 68 -18.02 -3.45 -27.49
C TYR A 68 -19.37 -2.72 -27.58
N TRP A 69 -20.38 -3.37 -28.15
CA TRP A 69 -21.66 -2.75 -28.42
C TRP A 69 -22.50 -2.58 -27.15
N LYS A 70 -22.86 -1.33 -26.82
CA LYS A 70 -23.83 -1.01 -25.77
C LYS A 70 -24.91 -0.10 -26.34
N ALA A 71 -26.15 -0.60 -26.35
CA ALA A 71 -27.28 -0.18 -27.19
C ALA A 71 -27.74 1.30 -27.18
N GLU A 72 -27.05 2.26 -26.56
CA GLU A 72 -27.58 3.62 -26.36
C GLU A 72 -26.69 4.80 -26.83
N LYS A 73 -25.44 4.61 -27.34
CA LYS A 73 -24.53 5.75 -27.60
C LYS A 73 -23.68 5.81 -28.89
N ASP A 74 -23.90 4.97 -29.90
CA ASP A 74 -22.79 4.67 -30.83
C ASP A 74 -22.89 5.11 -32.31
N GLU A 75 -23.93 5.80 -32.79
CA GLU A 75 -23.95 6.25 -34.21
C GLU A 75 -22.76 7.17 -34.57
N LYS A 76 -22.43 8.13 -33.68
CA LYS A 76 -21.26 9.01 -33.86
C LYS A 76 -19.92 8.28 -33.73
N MET A 77 -19.86 7.21 -32.94
CA MET A 77 -18.65 6.39 -32.80
C MET A 77 -18.44 5.53 -34.05
N GLN A 78 -19.51 5.04 -34.67
CA GLN A 78 -19.42 4.30 -35.92
C GLN A 78 -18.90 5.16 -37.07
N THR A 79 -19.47 6.35 -37.28
CA THR A 79 -18.97 7.29 -38.30
C THR A 79 -17.50 7.63 -38.07
N PHE A 80 -17.10 7.78 -36.80
CA PHE A 80 -15.72 8.03 -36.43
C PHE A 80 -14.80 6.82 -36.68
N PHE A 81 -15.28 5.60 -36.47
CA PHE A 81 -14.53 4.37 -36.81
C PHE A 81 -14.38 4.20 -38.32
N ASP A 82 -15.39 4.57 -39.09
CA ASP A 82 -15.36 4.56 -40.55
C ASP A 82 -14.33 5.61 -41.04
N ASP A 83 -14.28 6.80 -40.44
CA ASP A 83 -13.27 7.82 -40.73
C ASP A 83 -11.84 7.34 -40.44
N LEU A 84 -11.63 6.54 -39.39
CA LEU A 84 -10.31 6.00 -39.05
C LEU A 84 -9.77 5.03 -40.12
N SER A 85 -10.64 4.34 -40.86
CA SER A 85 -10.22 3.48 -41.98
C SER A 85 -9.48 4.29 -43.06
N SER A 86 -9.92 5.52 -43.32
CA SER A 86 -9.31 6.45 -44.29
C SER A 86 -7.96 7.01 -43.81
N ILE A 87 -7.72 7.04 -42.50
CA ILE A 87 -6.51 7.62 -41.90
C ILE A 87 -5.35 6.62 -41.91
N PHE A 88 -5.64 5.33 -41.69
CA PHE A 88 -4.64 4.27 -41.60
C PHE A 88 -4.50 3.43 -42.88
N ASN A 89 -5.41 3.58 -43.86
CA ASN A 89 -5.31 3.03 -45.22
C ASN A 89 -4.80 1.58 -45.29
N HIS A 90 -5.44 0.67 -44.55
CA HIS A 90 -5.14 -0.76 -44.58
C HIS A 90 -6.24 -1.55 -45.30
N GLN A 91 -5.87 -2.51 -46.13
CA GLN A 91 -6.79 -3.41 -46.83
C GLN A 91 -6.35 -4.87 -46.62
N PRO A 92 -7.22 -5.77 -46.16
CA PRO A 92 -8.61 -5.56 -45.73
C PRO A 92 -8.72 -4.82 -44.38
N TRP A 93 -9.87 -4.16 -44.13
CA TRP A 93 -10.20 -3.53 -42.85
C TRP A 93 -11.09 -4.47 -42.02
N LEU A 94 -10.65 -4.80 -40.80
CA LEU A 94 -11.35 -5.73 -39.91
C LEU A 94 -12.24 -4.98 -38.92
N ARG A 95 -13.55 -5.17 -38.98
CA ARG A 95 -14.50 -4.61 -38.02
C ARG A 95 -15.03 -5.72 -37.13
N ILE A 96 -14.54 -5.79 -35.90
CA ILE A 96 -14.95 -6.82 -34.94
C ILE A 96 -15.83 -6.17 -33.87
N VAL A 97 -17.09 -6.60 -33.81
CA VAL A 97 -18.10 -6.10 -32.89
C VAL A 97 -18.55 -7.21 -31.96
N ARG A 98 -18.56 -6.93 -30.66
CA ARG A 98 -19.10 -7.84 -29.66
C ARG A 98 -20.44 -7.33 -29.17
N ASP A 99 -21.50 -8.11 -29.42
CA ASP A 99 -22.83 -7.87 -28.83
C ASP A 99 -22.95 -8.58 -27.46
N THR A 100 -23.69 -7.94 -26.56
CA THR A 100 -24.05 -8.48 -25.24
C THR A 100 -25.19 -9.51 -25.30
N SER A 101 -26.03 -9.44 -26.34
CA SER A 101 -27.23 -10.26 -26.47
C SER A 101 -26.94 -11.69 -26.97
N SER A 102 -25.81 -11.88 -27.67
CA SER A 102 -25.44 -13.16 -28.27
C SER A 102 -24.08 -13.65 -27.73
N LYS A 103 -23.89 -14.98 -27.69
CA LYS A 103 -22.59 -15.58 -27.38
C LYS A 103 -21.59 -15.45 -28.54
N PHE A 104 -22.02 -14.91 -29.67
CA PHE A 104 -21.28 -14.86 -30.92
C PHE A 104 -20.79 -13.44 -31.20
N TRP A 105 -19.67 -13.33 -31.90
CA TRP A 105 -19.10 -12.03 -32.28
C TRP A 105 -19.48 -11.77 -33.73
N ASP A 106 -19.93 -10.56 -34.02
CA ASP A 106 -20.13 -10.13 -35.40
C ASP A 106 -18.81 -9.58 -35.92
N CYS A 107 -18.26 -10.24 -36.94
CA CYS A 107 -17.02 -9.83 -37.57
C CYS A 107 -17.28 -9.54 -39.04
N ASN A 108 -17.21 -8.27 -39.41
CA ASN A 108 -17.32 -7.82 -40.79
C ASN A 108 -15.94 -7.48 -41.33
N ILE A 109 -15.65 -7.95 -42.54
CA ILE A 109 -14.42 -7.61 -43.25
C ILE A 109 -14.81 -6.66 -44.37
N GLU A 110 -14.39 -5.40 -44.26
CA GLU A 110 -14.62 -4.40 -45.30
C GLU A 110 -13.45 -4.43 -46.30
N ARG A 111 -13.76 -4.74 -47.55
CA ARG A 111 -12.86 -4.60 -48.70
C ARG A 111 -13.44 -3.61 -49.68
N SER A 112 -12.61 -2.74 -50.23
CA SER A 112 -13.03 -1.81 -51.28
C SER A 112 -13.52 -2.58 -52.51
N GLY A 113 -14.84 -2.65 -52.72
CA GLY A 113 -15.46 -3.06 -53.99
C GLY A 113 -16.06 -4.47 -54.10
N SER A 114 -16.27 -5.21 -53.01
CA SER A 114 -17.02 -6.50 -53.08
C SER A 114 -17.84 -6.75 -51.81
N GLU A 115 -19.17 -6.85 -51.95
CA GLU A 115 -20.13 -7.25 -50.89
C GLU A 115 -20.13 -8.78 -50.62
N ASP A 116 -19.04 -9.48 -50.91
CA ASP A 116 -18.95 -10.90 -50.64
C ASP A 116 -18.67 -11.10 -49.14
N GLN A 117 -19.64 -11.66 -48.43
CA GLN A 117 -19.47 -12.16 -47.07
C GLN A 117 -18.47 -13.33 -47.09
N GLU A 118 -17.18 -13.04 -46.86
CA GLU A 118 -16.19 -14.08 -46.64
C GLU A 118 -16.44 -14.75 -45.29
N GLU A 119 -16.40 -16.09 -45.26
CA GLU A 119 -16.46 -16.84 -44.02
C GLU A 119 -15.27 -16.44 -43.12
N VAL A 120 -15.53 -16.01 -41.88
CA VAL A 120 -14.49 -15.60 -40.93
C VAL A 120 -14.38 -16.61 -39.80
N ILE A 121 -13.18 -17.13 -39.58
CA ILE A 121 -12.87 -18.03 -38.47
C ILE A 121 -12.06 -17.25 -37.43
N LEU A 122 -12.67 -16.97 -36.28
CA LEU A 122 -11.99 -16.32 -35.17
C LEU A 122 -11.40 -17.36 -34.21
N LEU A 123 -10.07 -17.37 -34.09
CA LEU A 123 -9.31 -18.31 -33.27
C LEU A 123 -8.81 -17.61 -32.02
N TYR A 124 -9.32 -18.02 -30.86
CA TYR A 124 -8.87 -17.49 -29.58
C TYR A 124 -7.51 -18.05 -29.21
N CYS A 125 -6.58 -17.12 -28.98
CA CYS A 125 -5.23 -17.47 -28.60
C CYS A 125 -4.91 -16.90 -27.22
N ASP A 126 -4.36 -17.77 -26.37
CA ASP A 126 -3.71 -17.34 -25.15
C ASP A 126 -2.29 -16.89 -25.51
N GLN A 127 -2.09 -15.58 -25.62
CA GLN A 127 -0.80 -14.97 -25.97
C GLN A 127 0.33 -15.44 -25.06
N ARG A 128 0.06 -15.71 -23.77
CA ARG A 128 1.08 -16.21 -22.84
C ARG A 128 1.56 -17.59 -23.24
N LYS A 129 0.61 -18.51 -23.53
CA LYS A 129 0.95 -19.87 -23.95
C LYS A 129 1.68 -19.87 -25.28
N LEU A 130 1.32 -18.94 -26.19
CA LEU A 130 2.02 -18.77 -27.46
C LEU A 130 3.47 -18.27 -27.28
N MET A 131 3.70 -17.37 -26.32
CA MET A 131 5.06 -16.88 -26.00
C MET A 131 5.91 -17.93 -25.27
N LEU A 132 5.30 -18.78 -24.43
CA LEU A 132 5.98 -19.82 -23.67
C LEU A 132 6.29 -21.08 -24.48
N SER A 133 5.55 -21.33 -25.56
CA SER A 133 5.87 -22.42 -26.46
C SER A 133 7.13 -22.04 -27.25
N GLU A 134 8.29 -22.45 -26.76
CA GLU A 134 9.52 -22.50 -27.54
C GLU A 134 9.33 -23.52 -28.67
N LEU A 135 8.80 -23.06 -29.81
CA LEU A 135 8.80 -23.89 -31.00
C LEU A 135 10.24 -23.99 -31.50
N HIS A 136 10.78 -25.21 -31.43
CA HIS A 136 11.97 -25.59 -32.19
C HIS A 136 11.82 -25.07 -33.62
N PHE A 137 12.90 -24.45 -34.12
CA PHE A 137 13.00 -23.79 -35.42
C PHE A 137 12.19 -24.55 -36.49
N VAL A 138 10.98 -24.09 -36.77
CA VAL A 138 10.12 -24.75 -37.76
C VAL A 138 10.67 -24.34 -39.12
N THR A 139 11.36 -25.27 -39.78
CA THR A 139 11.97 -25.10 -41.11
C THR A 139 10.92 -24.94 -42.21
N GLU A 140 9.65 -25.23 -41.92
CA GLU A 140 8.52 -25.11 -42.85
C GLU A 140 7.77 -23.79 -42.68
N LYS A 141 7.46 -23.13 -43.81
CA LYS A 141 6.58 -21.95 -43.91
C LYS A 141 5.13 -22.31 -43.62
N SER A 142 4.84 -22.82 -42.42
CA SER A 142 3.47 -23.08 -41.99
C SER A 142 2.81 -21.79 -41.50
N GLU A 143 1.48 -21.71 -41.67
CA GLU A 143 0.66 -20.60 -41.18
C GLU A 143 0.89 -20.38 -39.68
N ILE A 144 0.85 -21.47 -38.92
CA ILE A 144 1.00 -21.48 -37.47
C ILE A 144 2.40 -20.99 -37.07
N ALA A 145 3.47 -21.49 -37.69
CA ALA A 145 4.83 -21.00 -37.41
C ALA A 145 4.97 -19.49 -37.67
N SER A 146 4.27 -18.96 -38.67
CA SER A 146 4.26 -17.52 -38.96
C SER A 146 3.52 -16.71 -37.89
N VAL A 147 2.44 -17.25 -37.31
CA VAL A 147 1.74 -16.67 -36.15
C VAL A 147 2.67 -16.62 -34.93
N PHE A 148 3.28 -17.76 -34.58
CA PHE A 148 4.20 -17.84 -33.44
C PHE A 148 5.39 -16.90 -33.59
N ASN A 149 6.02 -16.87 -34.76
CA ASN A 149 7.13 -15.96 -35.05
C ASN A 149 6.70 -14.48 -34.93
N THR A 150 5.48 -14.15 -35.36
CA THR A 150 4.94 -12.79 -35.24
C THR A 150 4.75 -12.40 -33.78
N VAL A 151 4.16 -13.28 -32.97
CA VAL A 151 3.94 -13.04 -31.52
C VAL A 151 5.28 -13.00 -30.76
N ALA A 152 6.21 -13.90 -31.05
CA ALA A 152 7.52 -13.94 -30.40
C ALA A 152 8.36 -12.68 -30.66
N LYS A 153 8.39 -12.20 -31.91
CA LYS A 153 9.12 -10.99 -32.29
C LYS A 153 8.44 -9.70 -31.82
N SER A 154 7.14 -9.72 -31.51
CA SER A 154 6.44 -8.56 -30.94
C SER A 154 6.58 -8.43 -29.43
N ARG A 155 7.56 -9.11 -28.80
CA ARG A 155 7.88 -8.98 -27.37
C ARG A 155 7.97 -7.53 -26.85
N PRO A 156 8.53 -6.54 -27.58
CA PRO A 156 8.57 -5.15 -27.12
C PRO A 156 7.19 -4.52 -26.87
N LEU A 157 6.15 -5.02 -27.53
CA LEU A 157 4.77 -4.60 -27.31
C LEU A 157 4.24 -5.04 -25.94
N PHE A 158 4.79 -6.15 -25.41
CA PHE A 158 4.34 -6.82 -24.20
C PHE A 158 5.20 -6.51 -22.97
N SER A 159 6.30 -5.78 -23.14
CA SER A 159 7.23 -5.44 -22.06
C SER A 159 6.90 -4.14 -21.34
N LEU A 160 5.83 -3.44 -21.74
CA LEU A 160 5.40 -2.19 -21.12
C LEU A 160 4.56 -2.50 -19.86
N ASP A 161 4.88 -1.83 -18.75
CA ASP A 161 4.15 -2.03 -17.50
C ASP A 161 2.75 -1.38 -17.59
N LYS A 162 1.81 -1.89 -16.81
CA LYS A 162 0.44 -1.35 -16.67
C LYS A 162 0.43 0.12 -16.23
N TYR A 163 1.52 0.58 -15.61
CA TYR A 163 1.71 1.93 -15.11
C TYR A 163 2.55 2.82 -16.02
N ASP A 164 3.10 2.29 -17.12
CA ASP A 164 3.83 3.09 -18.08
C ASP A 164 2.84 3.95 -18.88
N GLU A 165 2.83 5.25 -18.62
CA GLU A 165 2.18 6.23 -19.49
C GLU A 165 2.99 6.42 -20.77
N GLY A 166 3.04 5.37 -21.60
CA GLY A 166 3.55 5.45 -22.95
C GLY A 166 2.73 6.43 -23.80
N PRO A 167 3.22 6.80 -24.99
CA PRO A 167 2.53 7.74 -25.89
C PRO A 167 1.15 7.22 -26.38
N VAL A 168 0.86 5.93 -26.14
CA VAL A 168 -0.32 5.21 -26.60
C VAL A 168 -0.75 4.21 -25.51
N LYS A 169 -2.04 4.17 -25.17
CA LYS A 169 -2.61 3.18 -24.24
C LYS A 169 -3.01 1.91 -25.00
N LEU A 170 -2.44 0.76 -24.62
CA LEU A 170 -2.66 -0.53 -25.28
C LEU A 170 -3.17 -1.58 -24.27
N THR A 171 -4.27 -2.26 -24.58
CA THR A 171 -4.57 -3.58 -24.00
C THR A 171 -3.86 -4.66 -24.78
N HIS A 172 -2.93 -5.32 -24.12
CA HIS A 172 -2.27 -6.55 -24.55
C HIS A 172 -2.18 -7.50 -23.35
N TRP A 173 -1.61 -8.69 -23.52
CA TRP A 173 -1.25 -9.52 -22.36
C TRP A 173 -0.24 -8.77 -21.48
N GLN A 174 -0.73 -8.17 -20.40
CA GLN A 174 0.10 -7.55 -19.37
C GLN A 174 0.76 -8.69 -18.60
N SER A 175 2.09 -8.84 -18.72
CA SER A 175 2.80 -9.56 -17.66
C SER A 175 2.52 -8.80 -16.36
N ASP A 176 2.16 -9.50 -15.28
CA ASP A 176 2.29 -8.96 -13.92
C ASP A 176 3.80 -8.75 -13.66
N GLY A 177 4.41 -7.77 -14.33
CA GLY A 177 5.86 -7.52 -14.38
C GLY A 177 6.67 -8.70 -14.90
N MET A 178 7.49 -8.47 -15.92
CA MET A 178 8.70 -9.29 -16.12
C MET A 178 9.72 -8.93 -15.03
N GLU A 179 9.41 -9.18 -13.74
CA GLU A 179 10.35 -9.07 -12.61
C GLU A 179 9.66 -9.45 -11.28
N ALA A 180 9.26 -10.71 -11.12
CA ALA A 180 9.27 -11.28 -9.79
C ALA A 180 10.56 -12.10 -9.69
N SER A 181 11.63 -11.46 -9.19
CA SER A 181 12.75 -12.19 -8.60
C SER A 181 12.21 -13.37 -7.78
N ILE A 182 12.89 -14.53 -7.77
CA ILE A 182 12.50 -15.69 -6.95
C ILE A 182 12.18 -15.26 -5.50
N ILE A 183 12.84 -14.19 -5.02
CA ILE A 183 12.60 -13.53 -3.73
C ILE A 183 11.19 -12.92 -3.62
N VAL A 184 10.67 -12.26 -4.67
CA VAL A 184 9.32 -11.68 -4.70
C VAL A 184 8.26 -12.76 -4.73
N GLU A 185 8.49 -13.85 -5.48
CA GLU A 185 7.54 -14.97 -5.55
C GLU A 185 7.55 -15.79 -4.24
N LEU A 186 8.73 -16.02 -3.64
CA LEU A 186 8.86 -16.56 -2.27
C LEU A 186 8.23 -15.63 -1.24
N ALA A 187 8.40 -14.31 -1.36
CA ALA A 187 7.77 -13.34 -0.48
C ALA A 187 6.25 -13.35 -0.64
N LYS A 188 5.69 -13.56 -1.84
CA LYS A 188 4.24 -13.76 -2.03
C LYS A 188 3.77 -15.05 -1.36
N HIS A 189 4.50 -16.14 -1.52
CA HIS A 189 4.16 -17.43 -0.92
C HIS A 189 4.28 -17.45 0.61
N VAL A 190 5.24 -16.72 1.19
CA VAL A 190 5.42 -16.59 2.65
C VAL A 190 4.54 -15.50 3.24
N SER A 191 4.26 -14.42 2.51
CA SER A 191 3.45 -13.30 3.01
C SER A 191 2.00 -13.70 3.26
N PHE A 192 1.42 -14.60 2.46
CA PHE A 192 0.05 -15.06 2.71
C PHE A 192 -0.11 -15.78 4.07
N PRO A 193 0.63 -16.86 4.39
CA PRO A 193 0.55 -17.53 5.69
C PRO A 193 1.07 -16.64 6.84
N LEU A 194 2.05 -15.77 6.59
CA LEU A 194 2.54 -14.84 7.60
C LEU A 194 1.50 -13.78 7.94
N CYS A 195 0.80 -13.21 6.95
CA CYS A 195 -0.27 -12.22 7.17
C CYS A 195 -1.50 -12.86 7.82
N THR A 196 -1.86 -14.11 7.48
CA THR A 196 -2.95 -14.81 8.17
C THR A 196 -2.58 -15.13 9.62
N PHE A 197 -1.35 -15.56 9.89
CA PHE A 197 -0.87 -15.76 11.26
C PHE A 197 -0.82 -14.45 12.06
N LEU A 198 -0.24 -13.39 11.50
CA LEU A 198 -0.14 -12.08 12.16
C LEU A 198 -1.52 -11.45 12.38
N SER A 199 -2.46 -11.58 11.43
CA SER A 199 -3.83 -11.09 11.62
C SER A 199 -4.60 -11.91 12.65
N LEU A 200 -4.39 -13.24 12.73
CA LEU A 200 -4.95 -14.08 13.77
C LEU A 200 -4.38 -13.74 15.15
N PHE A 201 -3.07 -13.54 15.24
CA PHE A 201 -2.39 -13.11 16.46
C PHE A 201 -2.87 -11.72 16.91
N ALA A 202 -2.97 -10.76 15.98
CA ALA A 202 -3.50 -9.43 16.26
C ALA A 202 -4.96 -9.49 16.72
N SER A 203 -5.78 -10.37 16.11
CA SER A 203 -7.16 -10.61 16.49
C SER A 203 -7.28 -11.21 17.91
N LEU A 204 -6.45 -12.19 18.23
CA LEU A 204 -6.38 -12.80 19.56
C LEU A 204 -5.98 -11.76 20.61
N LEU A 205 -4.98 -10.92 20.33
CA LEU A 205 -4.59 -9.82 21.21
C LEU A 205 -5.71 -8.79 21.37
N THR A 206 -6.41 -8.40 20.30
CA THR A 206 -7.55 -7.46 20.42
C THR A 206 -8.66 -8.06 21.25
N ASN A 207 -8.92 -9.35 21.10
CA ASN A 207 -9.94 -10.07 21.87
C ASN A 207 -9.52 -10.24 23.33
N PHE A 208 -8.22 -10.37 23.61
CA PHE A 208 -7.69 -10.40 24.97
C PHE A 208 -7.83 -9.03 25.66
N PHE A 209 -7.44 -7.93 25.00
CA PHE A 209 -7.59 -6.59 25.55
C PHE A 209 -9.05 -6.14 25.68
N SER A 210 -9.93 -6.61 24.80
CA SER A 210 -11.38 -6.38 24.88
C SER A 210 -12.12 -7.43 25.71
N ALA A 211 -11.42 -8.44 26.25
CA ALA A 211 -12.05 -9.50 27.02
C ALA A 211 -12.77 -8.93 28.24
N ARG A 212 -13.93 -9.52 28.54
CA ARG A 212 -14.85 -9.11 29.61
C ARG A 212 -14.21 -9.00 31.01
N ILE A 213 -13.06 -9.66 31.19
CA ILE A 213 -12.26 -9.68 32.42
C ILE A 213 -11.47 -8.37 32.59
N LEU A 214 -10.93 -7.80 31.51
CA LEU A 214 -10.29 -6.47 31.50
C LEU A 214 -11.30 -5.31 31.37
N SER A 215 -12.50 -5.58 30.86
CA SER A 215 -13.56 -4.57 30.69
C SER A 215 -14.33 -4.25 31.97
N GLY A 216 -13.90 -4.76 33.13
CA GLY A 216 -14.49 -4.40 34.43
C GLY A 216 -14.30 -2.91 34.72
N LYS A 217 -15.29 -2.27 35.37
CA LYS A 217 -15.33 -0.81 35.61
C LYS A 217 -14.04 -0.17 36.16
N PRO A 218 -13.28 -0.77 37.12
CA PRO A 218 -12.04 -0.14 37.58
C PRO A 218 -10.90 -0.27 36.57
N LEU A 219 -10.78 -1.42 35.89
CA LEU A 219 -9.69 -1.65 34.93
C LEU A 219 -9.88 -0.86 33.64
N SER A 220 -11.10 -0.74 33.13
CA SER A 220 -11.36 0.04 31.91
C SER A 220 -11.08 1.54 32.11
N PHE A 221 -11.35 2.06 33.31
CA PHE A 221 -10.99 3.44 33.67
C PHE A 221 -9.47 3.64 33.68
N LEU A 222 -8.72 2.75 34.32
CA LEU A 222 -7.24 2.83 34.35
C LEU A 222 -6.64 2.68 32.95
N TRP A 223 -7.15 1.74 32.15
CA TRP A 223 -6.71 1.49 30.78
C TRP A 223 -6.94 2.71 29.88
N SER A 224 -8.06 3.43 30.07
CA SER A 224 -8.37 4.65 29.32
C SER A 224 -7.48 5.84 29.66
N LYS A 225 -6.74 5.77 30.78
CA LYS A 225 -5.88 6.86 31.27
C LYS A 225 -4.41 6.63 30.98
N LEU A 226 -3.98 5.38 30.80
CA LEU A 226 -2.62 5.05 30.38
C LEU A 226 -2.47 5.30 28.87
N SER A 227 -1.54 6.17 28.51
CA SER A 227 -1.23 6.48 27.12
C SER A 227 -0.66 5.26 26.39
N THR A 228 0.05 4.38 27.10
CA THR A 228 0.54 3.09 26.58
C THR A 228 -0.56 2.20 26.06
N CYS A 229 -1.62 2.10 26.84
CA CYS A 229 -2.77 1.24 26.58
C CYS A 229 -3.55 1.72 25.34
N GLU A 230 -3.75 3.04 25.22
CA GLU A 230 -4.35 3.65 24.03
C GLU A 230 -3.47 3.47 22.79
N GLN A 231 -2.16 3.70 22.92
CA GLN A 231 -1.22 3.59 21.81
C GLN A 231 -1.07 2.15 21.32
N LEU A 232 -1.07 1.17 22.23
CA LEU A 232 -1.04 -0.25 21.90
C LEU A 232 -2.32 -0.68 21.17
N GLY A 233 -3.47 -0.19 21.60
CA GLY A 233 -4.76 -0.41 20.93
C GLY A 233 -4.74 0.10 19.48
N LYS A 234 -4.35 1.37 19.26
CA LYS A 234 -4.22 1.95 17.91
C LYS A 234 -3.23 1.18 17.03
N ARG A 235 -2.07 0.80 17.58
CA ARG A 235 -1.06 0.01 16.85
C ARG A 235 -1.61 -1.34 16.40
N LEU A 236 -2.39 -2.00 17.24
CA LEU A 236 -2.99 -3.29 16.94
C LEU A 236 -4.04 -3.18 15.81
N GLU A 237 -4.81 -2.09 15.78
CA GLU A 237 -5.72 -1.78 14.67
C GLU A 237 -4.97 -1.52 13.35
N HIS A 238 -3.88 -0.75 13.39
CA HIS A 238 -3.05 -0.51 12.22
C HIS A 238 -2.41 -1.81 11.68
N LEU A 239 -1.91 -2.67 12.58
CA LEU A 239 -1.39 -3.99 12.20
C LEU A 239 -2.47 -4.86 11.59
N ARG A 240 -3.70 -4.86 12.16
CA ARG A 240 -4.85 -5.58 11.58
C ARG A 240 -5.21 -5.08 10.18
N LEU A 241 -5.18 -3.77 9.94
CA LEU A 241 -5.47 -3.18 8.63
C LEU A 241 -4.43 -3.56 7.56
N VAL A 242 -3.16 -3.59 7.95
CA VAL A 242 -2.04 -3.96 7.06
C VAL A 242 -2.00 -5.47 6.80
N THR A 243 -2.27 -6.29 7.82
CA THR A 243 -2.25 -7.77 7.73
C THR A 243 -3.54 -8.35 7.14
N SER A 244 -4.59 -7.54 6.97
CA SER A 244 -5.82 -7.96 6.31
C SER A 244 -5.55 -8.42 4.88
N THR A 245 -5.91 -9.67 4.60
CA THR A 245 -5.80 -10.34 3.30
C THR A 245 -6.79 -9.83 2.26
N GLU A 246 -7.69 -8.90 2.61
CA GLU A 246 -8.64 -8.33 1.68
C GLU A 246 -7.94 -7.41 0.67
N ARG A 247 -8.06 -7.72 -0.63
CA ARG A 247 -7.53 -6.86 -1.70
C ARG A 247 -8.23 -5.50 -1.68
N ALA A 248 -7.45 -4.43 -1.82
CA ALA A 248 -7.99 -3.08 -1.96
C ALA A 248 -8.83 -3.01 -3.25
N LYS A 249 -10.10 -2.60 -3.12
CA LYS A 249 -11.02 -2.46 -4.27
C LYS A 249 -10.77 -1.15 -5.02
N ASP A 250 -10.38 -0.10 -4.29
CA ASP A 250 -10.12 1.25 -4.81
C ASP A 250 -8.69 1.73 -4.53
N HIS A 251 -8.19 2.65 -5.38
CA HIS A 251 -6.87 3.26 -5.24
C HIS A 251 -6.70 4.02 -3.90
N THR A 252 -7.76 4.65 -3.39
CA THR A 252 -7.75 5.37 -2.10
C THR A 252 -7.50 4.41 -0.93
N GLN A 253 -8.09 3.21 -0.96
CA GLN A 253 -7.87 2.18 0.06
C GLN A 253 -6.45 1.61 -0.02
N PHE A 254 -5.90 1.46 -1.22
CA PHE A 254 -4.50 1.07 -1.43
C PHE A 254 -3.55 2.10 -0.82
N MET A 255 -3.73 3.39 -1.13
CA MET A 255 -2.91 4.47 -0.57
C MET A 255 -3.02 4.53 0.95
N ARG A 256 -4.21 4.30 1.52
CA ARG A 256 -4.39 4.23 2.99
C ARG A 256 -3.61 3.07 3.62
N LYS A 257 -3.69 1.86 3.04
CA LYS A 257 -2.93 0.68 3.52
C LYS A 257 -1.41 0.91 3.40
N SER A 258 -0.96 1.44 2.27
CA SER A 258 0.46 1.74 2.02
C SER A 258 1.00 2.81 2.98
N ASN A 259 0.29 3.93 3.15
CA ASN A 259 0.70 4.98 4.09
C ASN A 259 0.76 4.49 5.55
N THR A 260 -0.22 3.66 5.96
CA THR A 260 -0.20 3.04 7.29
C THR A 260 1.01 2.11 7.46
N PHE A 261 1.34 1.32 6.43
CA PHE A 261 2.51 0.45 6.45
C PHE A 261 3.83 1.22 6.53
N VAL A 262 4.00 2.25 5.70
CA VAL A 262 5.20 3.12 5.72
C VAL A 262 5.34 3.82 7.07
N SER A 263 4.25 4.32 7.65
CA SER A 263 4.26 4.95 8.97
C SER A 263 4.69 3.97 10.08
N LEU A 264 4.23 2.71 10.02
CA LEU A 264 4.66 1.66 10.96
C LEU A 264 6.15 1.35 10.82
N LEU A 265 6.66 1.21 9.59
CA LEU A 265 8.07 0.97 9.34
C LEU A 265 8.93 2.13 9.83
N LEU A 266 8.53 3.37 9.56
CA LEU A 266 9.25 4.56 10.00
C LEU A 266 9.34 4.62 11.53
N ASP A 267 8.23 4.35 12.24
CA ASP A 267 8.22 4.35 13.71
C ASP A 267 9.13 3.26 14.30
N MET A 268 9.18 2.08 13.66
CA MET A 268 10.07 0.99 14.05
C MET A 268 11.54 1.35 13.82
N VAL A 269 11.89 1.93 12.68
CA VAL A 269 13.25 2.40 12.39
C VAL A 269 13.70 3.45 13.40
N LEU A 270 12.85 4.44 13.69
CA LEU A 270 13.14 5.45 14.71
C LEU A 270 13.31 4.83 16.10
N GLY A 271 12.51 3.81 16.43
CA GLY A 271 12.63 3.06 17.68
C GLY A 271 13.94 2.28 17.80
N VAL A 272 14.38 1.61 16.73
CA VAL A 272 15.68 0.93 16.68
C VAL A 272 16.85 1.92 16.78
N LEU A 273 16.74 3.09 16.13
CA LEU A 273 17.72 4.17 16.28
C LEU A 273 17.79 4.66 17.74
N LEU A 274 16.65 4.80 18.41
CA LEU A 274 16.60 5.14 19.83
C LEU A 274 17.28 4.06 20.69
N ILE A 275 17.03 2.77 20.44
CA ILE A 275 17.72 1.66 21.14
C ILE A 275 19.22 1.77 20.95
N SER A 276 19.66 1.90 19.69
CA SER A 276 21.07 2.00 19.36
C SER A 276 21.73 3.17 20.10
N TRP A 277 21.05 4.31 20.17
CA TRP A 277 21.53 5.47 20.91
C TRP A 277 21.54 5.26 22.43
N LEU A 278 20.50 4.63 22.99
CA LEU A 278 20.33 4.46 24.43
C LEU A 278 21.27 3.39 25.03
N TYR A 279 21.52 2.32 24.28
CA TYR A 279 22.37 1.20 24.73
C TYR A 279 23.86 1.45 24.46
N ARG A 280 24.19 2.35 23.53
CA ARG A 280 25.58 2.74 23.26
C ARG A 280 26.17 3.42 24.51
N GLU A 281 27.42 3.08 24.84
CA GLU A 281 28.19 3.70 25.93
C GLU A 281 27.52 3.63 27.32
N ASN A 282 26.61 2.67 27.55
CA ASN A 282 25.88 2.52 28.81
C ASN A 282 25.15 3.79 29.27
N ARG A 283 24.52 4.53 28.34
CA ARG A 283 23.76 5.75 28.67
C ARG A 283 22.58 5.52 29.59
N ILE A 284 22.01 4.30 29.60
CA ILE A 284 20.95 3.91 30.54
C ILE A 284 21.43 4.04 31.99
N GLY A 285 22.59 3.47 32.31
CA GLY A 285 23.17 3.59 33.65
C GLY A 285 23.49 5.04 34.01
N GLN A 286 23.98 5.84 33.05
CA GLN A 286 24.20 7.28 33.27
C GLN A 286 22.91 8.03 33.58
N LEU A 287 21.83 7.78 32.84
CA LEU A 287 20.51 8.38 33.08
C LEU A 287 19.96 7.98 34.44
N ALA A 288 20.07 6.70 34.82
CA ALA A 288 19.64 6.21 36.12
C ALA A 288 20.39 6.90 37.27
N ASN A 289 21.72 7.05 37.12
CA ASN A 289 22.57 7.70 38.11
C ASN A 289 22.32 9.22 38.24
N ILE A 290 21.84 9.87 37.19
CA ILE A 290 21.47 11.30 37.20
C ILE A 290 20.08 11.52 37.81
N LEU A 291 19.15 10.57 37.64
CA LEU A 291 17.76 10.74 38.02
C LEU A 291 17.57 10.97 39.53
N LEU A 292 18.31 10.23 40.37
CA LEU A 292 18.18 10.34 41.82
C LEU A 292 18.72 11.68 42.37
N PRO A 293 19.94 12.14 42.04
CA PRO A 293 20.43 13.46 42.44
C PRO A 293 19.52 14.61 41.98
N VAL A 294 18.95 14.52 40.78
CA VAL A 294 18.01 15.53 40.28
C VAL A 294 16.73 15.53 41.12
N ALA A 295 16.16 14.35 41.43
CA ALA A 295 15.00 14.25 42.28
C ALA A 295 15.26 14.78 43.70
N ASP A 296 16.40 14.46 44.30
CA ASP A 296 16.81 14.99 45.62
C ASP A 296 16.94 16.52 45.60
N ARG A 297 17.54 17.09 44.55
CA ARG A 297 17.66 18.55 44.40
C ARG A 297 16.28 19.22 44.28
N VAL A 298 15.40 18.69 43.44
CA VAL A 298 14.04 19.21 43.26
C VAL A 298 13.25 19.12 44.56
N ALA A 299 13.38 18.01 45.31
CA ALA A 299 12.74 17.86 46.61
C ALA A 299 13.21 18.94 47.61
N LEU A 300 14.51 19.23 47.65
CA LEU A 300 15.08 20.23 48.54
C LEU A 300 14.60 21.64 48.20
N GLU A 301 14.64 22.04 46.92
CA GLU A 301 14.15 23.34 46.47
C GLU A 301 12.65 23.52 46.78
N LEU A 302 11.84 22.46 46.63
CA LEU A 302 10.41 22.48 46.99
C LEU A 302 10.19 22.61 48.51
N GLN A 303 11.00 21.94 49.33
CA GLN A 303 10.92 22.02 50.79
C GLN A 303 11.29 23.42 51.30
N GLU A 304 12.38 24.00 50.78
CA GLU A 304 12.79 25.36 51.12
C GLU A 304 11.72 26.39 50.73
N LEU A 305 11.13 26.25 49.53
CA LEU A 305 10.05 27.12 49.07
C LEU A 305 8.82 27.03 49.97
N LEU A 306 8.40 25.83 50.37
CA LEU A 306 7.27 25.64 51.27
C LEU A 306 7.53 26.23 52.66
N GLN A 307 8.75 26.04 53.18
CA GLN A 307 9.11 26.57 54.49
C GLN A 307 9.18 28.10 54.48
N TRP A 308 9.65 28.69 53.39
CA TRP A 308 9.56 30.13 53.15
C TRP A 308 8.10 30.60 53.07
N LEU A 309 7.22 29.85 52.41
CA LEU A 309 5.81 30.16 52.26
C LEU A 309 5.04 30.14 53.60
N MET A 310 5.44 29.30 54.56
CA MET A 310 4.85 29.28 55.91
C MET A 310 5.27 30.48 56.79
N GLY A 311 6.34 31.19 56.41
CA GLY A 311 7.00 32.23 57.21
C GLY A 311 6.48 33.66 57.03
N ALA A 312 5.29 33.86 56.42
CA ALA A 312 4.76 35.14 55.93
C ALA A 312 5.50 35.71 54.69
N PRO A 313 5.44 35.00 53.55
CA PRO A 313 6.08 35.38 52.30
C PRO A 313 5.52 36.70 51.75
N ALA A 314 6.40 37.61 51.32
CA ALA A 314 6.05 38.85 50.63
C ALA A 314 5.04 39.77 51.35
N GLY A 315 4.83 39.63 52.66
CA GLY A 315 3.86 40.41 53.43
C GLY A 315 2.39 40.02 53.21
N LEU A 316 2.12 38.87 52.57
CA LEU A 316 0.78 38.31 52.45
C LEU A 316 0.27 37.88 53.84
N LYS A 317 -0.82 38.52 54.29
CA LYS A 317 -1.50 38.19 55.54
C LYS A 317 -2.39 36.96 55.35
N MET A 318 -1.77 35.79 55.24
CA MET A 318 -2.46 34.52 55.21
C MET A 318 -2.76 34.05 56.64
N ASN A 319 -3.73 33.14 56.78
CA ASN A 319 -4.10 32.61 58.09
C ASN A 319 -3.01 31.67 58.57
N LYS A 320 -2.24 32.06 59.60
CA LYS A 320 -1.12 31.27 60.14
C LYS A 320 -1.49 29.81 60.45
N ALA A 321 -2.69 29.57 60.98
CA ALA A 321 -3.12 28.20 61.28
C ALA A 321 -3.35 27.37 60.00
N LEU A 322 -3.82 28.00 58.92
CA LEU A 322 -4.03 27.34 57.63
C LEU A 322 -2.70 27.05 56.94
N ASP A 323 -1.80 28.04 56.89
CA ASP A 323 -0.47 27.90 56.28
C ASP A 323 0.34 26.79 56.97
N GLU A 324 0.25 26.71 58.29
CA GLU A 324 0.98 25.71 59.05
C GLU A 324 0.45 24.29 58.78
N VAL A 325 -0.87 24.12 58.70
CA VAL A 325 -1.49 22.83 58.37
C VAL A 325 -1.20 22.42 56.93
N LEU A 326 -1.37 23.33 55.96
CA LEU A 326 -1.16 23.08 54.54
C LEU A 326 0.33 22.83 54.22
N GLY A 327 1.22 23.59 54.85
CA GLY A 327 2.66 23.43 54.73
C GLY A 327 3.14 22.08 55.28
N ARG A 328 2.68 21.68 56.48
CA ARG A 328 2.98 20.34 57.03
C ARG A 328 2.46 19.22 56.12
N PHE A 329 1.27 19.40 55.55
CA PHE A 329 0.67 18.44 54.63
C PHE A 329 1.49 18.25 53.34
N PHE A 330 1.88 19.35 52.68
CA PHE A 330 2.70 19.28 51.47
C PHE A 330 4.12 18.78 51.73
N MET A 331 4.74 19.21 52.84
CA MET A 331 6.05 18.70 53.28
C MET A 331 6.02 17.18 53.46
N TYR A 332 4.98 16.63 54.11
CA TYR A 332 4.82 15.20 54.28
C TYR A 332 4.76 14.43 52.95
N HIS A 333 4.03 14.96 51.97
CA HIS A 333 3.92 14.33 50.65
C HIS A 333 5.22 14.39 49.84
N ILE A 334 5.97 15.50 49.92
CA ILE A 334 7.30 15.59 49.29
C ILE A 334 8.25 14.57 49.94
N HIS A 335 8.22 14.45 51.27
CA HIS A 335 9.00 13.44 51.99
C HIS A 335 8.63 12.01 51.57
N LEU A 336 7.34 11.71 51.40
CA LEU A 336 6.87 10.40 50.94
C LEU A 336 7.33 10.13 49.49
N TRP A 337 7.19 11.12 48.62
CA TRP A 337 7.62 11.04 47.21
C TRP A 337 9.12 10.78 47.07
N ILE A 338 9.99 11.56 47.75
CA ILE A 338 11.44 11.35 47.65
C ILE A 338 11.87 10.02 48.27
N SER A 339 11.21 9.60 49.37
CA SER A 339 11.45 8.29 49.97
C SER A 339 11.07 7.15 49.02
N TYR A 340 9.98 7.31 48.27
CA TYR A 340 9.57 6.35 47.24
C TYR A 340 10.58 6.27 46.10
N ILE A 341 11.06 7.41 45.58
CA ILE A 341 12.11 7.42 44.53
C ILE A 341 13.38 6.73 45.02
N ARG A 342 13.81 7.00 46.26
CA ARG A 342 14.98 6.35 46.88
C ARG A 342 14.78 4.83 47.00
N LEU A 343 13.60 4.37 47.39
CA LEU A 343 13.26 2.94 47.43
C LEU A 343 13.28 2.31 46.02
N MET A 344 12.86 3.05 45.00
CA MET A 344 12.86 2.61 43.61
C MET A 344 14.22 2.66 42.93
N SER A 345 15.20 3.39 43.51
CA SER A 345 16.55 3.58 42.97
C SER A 345 17.21 2.32 42.36
N PRO A 346 17.28 1.16 43.04
CA PRO A 346 17.90 -0.04 42.47
C PRO A 346 17.17 -0.59 41.24
N PHE A 347 15.91 -0.23 41.03
CA PHE A 347 15.10 -0.70 39.90
C PHE A 347 15.08 0.27 38.72
N ILE A 348 15.50 1.53 38.90
CA ILE A 348 15.43 2.57 37.85
C ILE A 348 16.18 2.16 36.59
N GLU A 349 17.40 1.63 36.74
CA GLU A 349 18.21 1.17 35.62
C GLU A 349 17.51 0.04 34.84
N SER A 350 16.92 -0.91 35.57
CA SER A 350 16.17 -2.02 34.96
C SER A 350 14.92 -1.53 34.24
N ILE A 351 14.18 -0.59 34.84
CA ILE A 351 13.00 0.02 34.22
C ILE A 351 13.38 0.73 32.92
N LEU A 352 14.41 1.59 32.95
CA LEU A 352 14.91 2.27 31.74
C LEU A 352 15.39 1.30 30.67
N TRP A 353 15.99 0.18 31.05
CA TRP A 353 16.39 -0.89 30.14
C TRP A 353 15.18 -1.50 29.40
N TYR A 354 14.12 -1.84 30.13
CA TYR A 354 12.88 -2.37 29.53
C TYR A 354 12.13 -1.34 28.67
N ILE A 355 12.16 -0.05 29.02
CA ILE A 355 11.64 1.03 28.16
C ILE A 355 12.47 1.12 26.87
N GLY A 356 13.78 0.98 26.97
CA GLY A 356 14.64 0.89 25.80
C GLY A 356 14.24 -0.28 24.91
N LEU A 357 14.06 -1.47 25.48
CA LEU A 357 13.68 -2.67 24.73
C LEU A 357 12.34 -2.52 24.00
N SER A 358 11.34 -1.88 24.64
CA SER A 358 10.02 -1.69 24.05
C SER A 358 10.03 -0.79 22.80
N ALA A 359 11.03 0.08 22.65
CA ALA A 359 11.22 0.90 21.45
C ALA A 359 11.45 0.06 20.18
N CYS A 360 11.77 -1.23 20.29
CA CYS A 360 11.86 -2.15 19.16
C CYS A 360 10.51 -2.31 18.44
N LEU A 361 9.40 -2.16 19.18
CA LEU A 361 8.04 -2.18 18.63
C LEU A 361 7.63 -0.83 18.04
N GLY A 362 8.47 0.21 18.18
CA GLY A 362 8.24 1.54 17.65
C GLY A 362 8.54 2.66 18.65
N LEU A 363 9.03 3.79 18.15
CA LEU A 363 9.33 4.98 18.96
C LEU A 363 8.08 5.48 19.72
N SER A 364 6.92 5.49 19.07
CA SER A 364 5.69 5.97 19.67
C SER A 364 5.25 5.18 20.91
N LEU A 365 5.56 3.87 20.97
CA LEU A 365 5.27 3.04 22.14
C LEU A 365 6.25 3.33 23.30
N ALA A 366 7.52 3.55 23.00
CA ALA A 366 8.49 3.94 24.02
C ALA A 366 8.13 5.30 24.65
N LEU A 367 7.70 6.26 23.83
CA LEU A 367 7.27 7.58 24.30
C LEU A 367 6.00 7.52 25.15
N SER A 368 5.04 6.63 24.84
CA SER A 368 3.86 6.47 25.69
C SER A 368 4.20 5.83 27.04
N ILE A 369 5.11 4.85 27.09
CA ILE A 369 5.60 4.30 28.37
C ILE A 369 6.31 5.38 29.18
N LEU A 370 7.17 6.17 28.54
CA LEU A 370 7.86 7.29 29.19
C LEU A 370 6.86 8.32 29.74
N SER A 371 5.83 8.66 28.96
CA SER A 371 4.77 9.57 29.38
C SER A 371 4.04 9.06 30.64
N ASP A 372 3.68 7.78 30.67
CA ASP A 372 3.01 7.18 31.83
C ASP A 372 3.90 7.17 33.08
N ILE A 373 5.21 6.96 32.92
CA ILE A 373 6.19 7.03 34.02
C ILE A 373 6.34 8.45 34.54
N ILE A 374 6.42 9.45 33.66
CA ILE A 374 6.47 10.87 34.07
C ILE A 374 5.18 11.25 34.81
N ALA A 375 4.02 10.82 34.31
CA ALA A 375 2.75 11.05 34.98
C ALA A 375 2.72 10.43 36.40
N LEU A 376 3.22 9.20 36.56
CA LEU A 376 3.35 8.55 37.87
C LEU A 376 4.35 9.28 38.77
N LEU A 377 5.50 9.69 38.25
CA LEU A 377 6.54 10.39 39.00
C LEU A 377 6.03 11.75 39.53
N THR A 378 5.22 12.44 38.75
CA THR A 378 4.62 13.75 39.08
C THR A 378 3.24 13.65 39.77
N PHE A 379 2.77 12.44 40.10
CA PHE A 379 1.45 12.23 40.69
C PHE A 379 1.20 13.04 41.97
N HIS A 380 2.25 13.24 42.79
CA HIS A 380 2.18 14.05 44.00
C HIS A 380 1.77 15.52 43.73
N ILE A 381 2.16 16.09 42.58
CA ILE A 381 1.76 17.44 42.18
C ILE A 381 0.27 17.48 41.85
N TYR A 382 -0.24 16.44 41.19
CA TYR A 382 -1.68 16.33 40.90
C TYR A 382 -2.50 16.20 42.20
N CYS A 383 -2.00 15.44 43.18
CA CYS A 383 -2.59 15.39 44.52
C CYS A 383 -2.68 16.81 45.11
N PHE A 384 -1.61 17.60 45.07
CA PHE A 384 -1.63 18.99 45.58
C PHE A 384 -2.67 19.86 44.89
N TYR A 385 -2.79 19.75 43.57
CA TYR A 385 -3.80 20.47 42.81
C TYR A 385 -5.23 20.09 43.28
N VAL A 386 -5.53 18.80 43.40
CA VAL A 386 -6.86 18.33 43.83
C VAL A 386 -7.16 18.75 45.26
N TYR A 387 -6.18 18.70 46.15
CA TYR A 387 -6.33 19.14 47.55
C TYR A 387 -6.45 20.66 47.70
N GLY A 388 -5.80 21.44 46.83
CA GLY A 388 -5.89 22.90 46.85
C GLY A 388 -7.15 23.44 46.17
N ALA A 389 -7.76 22.67 45.27
CA ALA A 389 -8.98 23.05 44.55
C ALA A 389 -10.29 22.68 45.28
N ARG A 390 -10.22 21.84 46.31
CA ARG A 390 -11.35 21.48 47.18
C ARG A 390 -11.18 22.14 48.54
#